data_AF-A0A3M1CRF3-F1
#
_entry.id   AF-A0A3M1CRF3-F1
#
_cell.length_a   1.000
_cell.length_b   1.000
_cell.length_c   1.000
_cell.angle_alpha   90.00
_cell.angle_beta   90.00
_cell.angle_gamma   90.00
#
_symmetry.space_group_name_H-M   'P 1'
#
loop_
_entity.id
_entity.type
_entity.pdbx_description
1 polymer ?
#
loop_
_entity_poly.entity_id
_entity_poly.type
_entity_poly.pdbx_seq_one_letter_code
_entity_poly.pdbx_strand_id
1 'polypeptide(L)'
;MTFGGETTSEERTLALVAHLLVFIAPVLGPLVIYLIKKDTSRFVAYHALQATVFQLIAWIIGGATCGIGFLLVVLSILAAIKANKGEWEEPYPLIGSIGR
;
A
#
# COMPACT_ATOMS: atom_id res chain seq x y z
N MET A 1 13.65 -2.66 -25.34
CA MET A 1 13.29 -4.09 -25.41
C MET A 1 11.79 -4.19 -25.67
N THR A 2 11.38 -4.38 -26.92
CA THR A 2 10.00 -4.75 -27.27
C THR A 2 9.91 -6.27 -27.15
N PHE A 3 9.36 -6.75 -26.04
CA PHE A 3 9.27 -8.19 -25.77
C PHE A 3 8.14 -8.80 -26.59
N GLY A 4 8.46 -9.52 -27.67
CA GLY A 4 7.49 -10.28 -28.46
C GLY A 4 6.73 -9.45 -29.50
N GLY A 5 6.04 -10.13 -30.42
CA GLY A 5 5.33 -9.53 -31.56
C GLY A 5 4.28 -8.48 -31.19
N GLU A 6 3.61 -7.93 -32.20
CA GLU A 6 2.59 -6.89 -32.00
C GLU A 6 1.58 -7.29 -30.92
N THR A 7 1.46 -6.46 -29.87
CA THR A 7 0.47 -6.69 -28.82
C THR A 7 -0.94 -6.54 -29.38
N THR A 8 -1.81 -7.47 -29.04
CA THR A 8 -3.22 -7.40 -29.46
C THR A 8 -3.98 -6.37 -28.64
N SER A 9 -5.11 -5.89 -29.16
CA SER A 9 -5.97 -4.97 -28.39
C SER A 9 -6.51 -5.63 -27.11
N GLU A 10 -6.78 -6.93 -27.14
CA GLU A 10 -7.26 -7.69 -25.99
C GLU A 10 -6.22 -7.76 -24.88
N GLU A 11 -4.95 -8.01 -25.21
CA GLU A 11 -3.86 -8.02 -24.24
C GLU A 11 -3.68 -6.65 -23.58
N ARG A 12 -3.82 -5.56 -24.34
CA ARG A 12 -3.79 -4.20 -23.79
C ARG A 12 -4.96 -3.96 -22.84
N THR A 13 -6.17 -4.39 -23.21
CA THR A 13 -7.33 -4.29 -22.32
C THR A 13 -7.14 -5.13 -21.06
N LEU A 14 -6.64 -6.35 -21.16
CA LEU A 14 -6.39 -7.20 -19.99
C LEU A 14 -5.31 -6.65 -19.06
N ALA A 15 -4.24 -6.05 -19.61
CA ALA A 15 -3.23 -5.36 -18.82
C ALA A 15 -3.83 -4.17 -18.07
N LEU A 16 -4.68 -3.37 -18.72
CA LEU A 16 -5.43 -2.28 -18.08
C LEU A 16 -6.34 -2.84 -16.97
N VAL A 17 -7.10 -3.91 -17.25
CA VAL A 17 -7.98 -4.54 -16.27
C VAL A 17 -7.18 -5.02 -15.06
N ALA A 18 -6.00 -5.61 -15.22
CA ALA A 18 -5.17 -6.04 -14.09
C ALA A 18 -4.82 -4.88 -13.15
N HIS A 19 -4.53 -3.69 -13.70
CA HIS A 19 -4.27 -2.50 -12.89
C HIS A 19 -5.53 -1.88 -12.27
N LEU A 20 -6.71 -2.02 -12.87
CA LEU A 20 -7.96 -1.52 -12.30
C LEU A 20 -8.60 -2.48 -11.30
N LEU A 21 -8.38 -3.78 -11.46
CA LEU A 21 -8.98 -4.79 -10.59
C LEU A 21 -8.48 -4.71 -9.16
N VAL A 22 -7.38 -3.98 -8.92
CA VAL A 22 -6.85 -3.68 -7.59
C VAL A 22 -7.85 -2.93 -6.70
N PHE A 23 -8.82 -2.21 -7.26
CA PHE A 23 -9.82 -1.49 -6.47
C PHE A 23 -10.92 -2.40 -5.91
N ILE A 24 -11.11 -3.59 -6.48
CA ILE A 24 -12.13 -4.56 -6.09
C ILE A 24 -11.49 -5.75 -5.36
N ALA A 25 -10.42 -6.28 -5.94
CA ALA A 25 -9.64 -7.39 -5.42
C ALA A 25 -8.14 -7.03 -5.46
N PRO A 26 -7.65 -6.24 -4.48
CA PRO A 26 -6.33 -5.59 -4.49
C PRO A 26 -5.17 -6.46 -4.96
N VAL A 27 -5.03 -7.64 -4.35
CA VAL A 27 -3.94 -8.57 -4.68
C VAL A 27 -4.46 -9.71 -5.55
N LEU A 28 -5.63 -10.27 -5.20
CA LEU A 28 -6.17 -11.46 -5.87
C LEU A 28 -6.57 -11.21 -7.32
N GLY A 29 -7.12 -10.03 -7.64
CA GLY A 29 -7.54 -9.68 -9.00
C GLY A 29 -6.40 -9.79 -10.02
N PRO A 30 -5.35 -8.96 -9.90
CA PRO A 30 -4.20 -9.05 -10.80
C PRO A 30 -3.45 -10.38 -10.68
N LEU A 31 -3.38 -11.01 -9.49
CA LEU A 31 -2.71 -12.30 -9.33
C LEU A 31 -3.41 -13.42 -10.11
N VAL A 32 -4.73 -13.47 -10.11
CA VAL A 32 -5.49 -14.44 -10.91
C VAL A 32 -5.25 -14.22 -12.41
N ILE A 33 -5.24 -12.97 -12.88
CA ILE A 33 -4.91 -12.65 -14.28
C ILE A 33 -3.49 -13.11 -14.62
N TYR A 34 -2.52 -12.88 -13.73
CA TYR A 34 -1.15 -13.38 -13.90
C TYR A 34 -1.11 -14.90 -14.03
N LEU A 35 -1.75 -15.64 -13.13
CA LEU A 35 -1.75 -17.11 -13.14
C LEU A 35 -2.42 -17.69 -14.39
N ILE A 36 -3.44 -17.02 -14.92
CA ILE A 36 -4.12 -17.44 -16.16
C ILE A 36 -3.26 -17.14 -17.40
N LYS A 37 -2.56 -16.00 -17.42
CA LYS A 37 -1.86 -15.50 -18.61
C LYS A 37 -0.35 -15.76 -18.64
N LYS A 38 0.25 -16.25 -17.55
CA LYS A 38 1.72 -16.45 -17.42
C LYS A 38 2.35 -17.27 -18.55
N ASP A 39 1.64 -18.29 -19.05
CA ASP A 39 2.16 -19.21 -20.05
C ASP A 39 1.69 -18.85 -21.48
N THR A 40 0.75 -17.92 -21.62
CA THR A 40 0.09 -17.58 -22.90
C THR A 40 0.36 -16.17 -23.40
N SER A 41 0.57 -15.18 -22.51
CA SER A 41 0.90 -13.80 -22.88
C SER A 41 1.89 -13.20 -21.89
N ARG A 42 3.15 -13.04 -22.32
CA ARG A 42 4.20 -12.40 -21.52
C ARG A 42 3.87 -10.94 -21.19
N PHE A 43 3.20 -10.23 -22.10
CA PHE A 43 2.81 -8.83 -21.89
C PHE A 43 1.77 -8.70 -20.76
N VAL A 44 0.68 -9.48 -20.83
CA VAL A 44 -0.36 -9.45 -19.79
C VAL A 44 0.18 -9.95 -18.47
N ALA A 45 0.96 -11.04 -18.48
CA ALA A 45 1.57 -11.58 -17.27
C ALA A 45 2.48 -10.57 -16.58
N TYR A 46 3.28 -9.81 -17.34
CA TYR A 46 4.14 -8.77 -16.78
C TYR A 46 3.33 -7.68 -16.05
N HIS A 47 2.30 -7.13 -16.69
CA HIS A 47 1.46 -6.08 -16.07
C HIS A 47 0.65 -6.59 -14.88
N ALA A 48 0.13 -7.81 -14.96
CA ALA A 48 -0.60 -8.43 -13.87
C ALA A 48 0.31 -8.70 -12.65
N LEU A 49 1.53 -9.18 -12.87
CA LEU A 49 2.51 -9.35 -11.80
C LEU A 49 2.93 -7.99 -11.22
N GLN A 50 3.18 -6.99 -12.07
CA GLN A 50 3.52 -5.63 -11.65
C GLN A 50 2.43 -5.03 -10.76
N ALA A 51 1.16 -5.13 -11.14
CA ALA A 51 0.03 -4.67 -10.35
C ALA A 51 -0.05 -5.39 -9.00
N THR A 52 0.14 -6.72 -8.98
CA THR A 52 0.13 -7.53 -7.75
C THR A 52 1.22 -7.09 -6.77
N VAL A 53 2.47 -6.98 -7.25
CA VAL A 53 3.62 -6.58 -6.43
C VAL A 53 3.46 -5.14 -5.93
N PHE A 54 3.04 -4.22 -6.80
CA PHE A 54 2.78 -2.84 -6.41
C PHE A 54 1.77 -2.76 -5.28
N GLN A 55 0.67 -3.52 -5.37
CA GLN A 55 -0.34 -3.52 -4.32
C GLN A 55 0.19 -4.09 -3.01
N LEU A 56 0.97 -5.18 -3.03
CA LEU A 56 1.59 -5.73 -1.81
C LEU A 56 2.50 -4.70 -1.12
N ILE A 57 3.32 -3.98 -1.89
CA ILE A 57 4.17 -2.90 -1.38
C ILE A 57 3.33 -1.76 -0.81
N ALA A 58 2.27 -1.36 -1.53
CA ALA A 58 1.37 -0.29 -1.10
C ALA A 58 0.69 -0.62 0.24
N TRP A 59 0.30 -1.88 0.48
CA TRP A 59 -0.26 -2.30 1.77
C TRP A 59 0.75 -2.24 2.91
N ILE A 60 2.00 -2.63 2.67
CA ILE A 60 3.06 -2.57 3.69
C ILE A 60 3.35 -1.12 4.07
N ILE A 61 3.59 -0.26 3.06
CA ILE A 61 3.92 1.15 3.28
C ILE A 61 2.71 1.91 3.84
N GLY A 62 1.53 1.71 3.27
CA GLY A 62 0.28 2.32 3.72
C GLY A 62 -0.07 1.89 5.15
N GLY A 63 0.05 0.60 5.46
CA GLY A 63 -0.17 0.09 6.81
C GLY A 63 0.80 0.68 7.83
N ALA A 64 2.09 0.75 7.50
CA ALA A 64 3.10 1.34 8.38
C ALA A 64 2.84 2.85 8.62
N THR A 65 2.59 3.61 7.56
CA THR A 65 2.38 5.07 7.65
C THR A 65 1.07 5.42 8.38
N CYS A 66 -0.04 4.74 8.06
CA CYS A 66 -1.31 4.94 8.77
C CYS A 66 -1.22 4.48 10.24
N GLY A 67 -0.53 3.38 10.54
CA GLY A 67 -0.33 2.91 11.91
C GLY A 67 0.50 3.88 12.76
N ILE A 68 1.60 4.39 12.21
CA ILE A 68 2.41 5.43 12.87
C ILE A 68 1.58 6.70 13.08
N GLY A 69 0.86 7.16 12.05
CA GLY A 69 -0.01 8.33 12.15
C GLY A 69 -1.06 8.19 13.26
N PHE A 70 -1.71 7.02 13.33
CA PHE A 70 -2.67 6.73 14.39
C PHE A 70 -2.04 6.77 15.79
N LEU A 71 -0.85 6.18 15.96
CA LEU A 71 -0.13 6.23 17.23
C LEU A 71 0.16 7.68 17.66
N LEU A 72 0.61 8.53 16.73
CA LEU A 72 0.89 9.94 17.01
C LEU A 72 -0.36 10.71 17.45
N VAL A 73 -1.51 10.43 16.83
CA VAL A 73 -2.81 11.00 17.24
C VAL A 73 -3.18 10.55 18.65
N VAL A 74 -3.04 9.26 18.96
CA VAL A 74 -3.32 8.73 20.31
C VAL A 74 -2.42 9.39 21.36
N LEU A 75 -1.11 9.50 21.09
CA LEU A 75 -0.18 10.18 22.00
C LEU A 75 -0.57 11.64 22.22
N SER A 76 -1.04 12.34 21.18
CA SER A 76 -1.49 13.73 21.28
C SER A 76 -2.74 13.88 22.15
N ILE A 77 -3.69 12.93 22.07
CA ILE A 77 -4.89 12.90 22.91
C ILE A 77 -4.51 12.63 24.38
N LEU A 78 -3.63 11.66 24.63
CA LEU A 78 -3.14 11.37 25.98
C LEU A 78 -2.42 12.59 26.59
N ALA A 79 -1.65 13.31 25.78
CA ALA A 79 -1.01 14.56 26.18
C ALA A 79 -2.02 15.61 26.64
N ALA A 80 -3.08 15.83 25.85
CA ALA A 80 -4.13 16.77 26.18
C ALA A 80 -4.85 16.40 27.49
N ILE A 81 -5.13 15.11 27.71
CA ILE A 81 -5.76 14.62 28.95
C ILE A 81 -4.87 14.89 30.17
N LYS A 82 -3.57 14.57 30.10
CA LYS A 82 -2.63 14.82 31.20
C LYS A 82 -2.48 16.30 31.51
N ALA A 83 -2.36 17.14 30.48
CA ALA A 83 -2.31 18.59 30.63
C ALA A 83 -3.57 19.14 31.33
N ASN A 84 -4.76 18.62 30.99
CA ASN A 84 -6.00 19.00 31.66
C ASN A 84 -6.07 18.58 33.14
N LYS A 85 -5.32 17.54 33.54
CA LYS A 85 -5.19 17.12 34.95
C LYS A 85 -4.13 17.91 35.73
N GLY A 86 -3.39 18.81 35.08
CA GLY A 86 -2.26 19.51 35.70
C GLY A 86 -1.04 18.62 35.96
N GLU A 87 -0.98 17.45 35.31
CA GLU A 87 0.15 16.52 35.40
C GLU A 87 1.25 16.97 34.43
N TRP A 88 2.49 17.12 34.95
CA TRP A 88 3.66 17.51 34.16
C TRP A 88 4.36 16.33 33.46
N GLU A 89 3.83 15.11 33.60
CA GLU A 89 4.49 13.90 33.11
C GLU A 89 4.33 13.68 31.61
N GLU A 90 5.47 13.42 30.99
CA GLU A 90 5.70 13.16 29.56
C GLU A 90 4.64 12.28 28.89
N PRO A 91 3.85 12.86 27.97
CA PRO A 91 3.06 12.09 27.02
C PRO A 91 3.93 11.68 25.81
N TYR A 92 5.00 12.42 25.55
CA TYR A 92 5.91 12.24 24.43
C TYR A 92 7.26 11.70 24.93
N PRO A 93 7.56 10.40 24.72
CA PRO A 93 8.77 9.75 25.23
C PRO A 93 10.11 10.39 24.79
N LEU A 94 10.08 11.26 23.78
CA LEU A 94 11.27 11.86 23.16
C LEU A 94 11.54 13.31 23.58
N ILE A 95 10.57 14.02 24.19
CA ILE A 95 10.65 15.49 24.32
C ILE A 95 10.73 15.99 25.76
N GLY A 96 10.16 15.31 26.75
CA GLY A 96 10.11 15.95 28.08
C GLY A 96 11.45 16.01 28.82
N SER A 97 12.49 15.35 28.34
CA SER A 97 13.84 15.55 28.86
C SER A 97 14.44 16.92 28.51
N ILE A 98 13.90 17.63 27.51
CA ILE A 98 14.43 18.92 27.01
C ILE A 98 13.83 20.11 27.78
N GLY A 99 12.64 19.96 28.36
CA GLY A 99 11.90 21.04 29.03
C GLY A 99 12.16 21.21 30.52
N ARG A 100 13.18 20.52 31.07
CA ARG A 100 13.60 20.66 32.48
C ARG A 100 14.70 21.71 32.64
#